data_AF-A0A525IWB5-F1
#
_entry.id   AF-A0A525IWB5-F1
#
_cell.length_a   1.000
_cell.length_b   1.000
_cell.length_c   1.000
_cell.angle_alpha   90.00
_cell.angle_beta   90.00
_cell.angle_gamma   90.00
#
_symmetry.space_group_name_H-M   'P 1'
#
loop_
_entity.id
_entity.type
_entity.pdbx_description
1 polymer ?
#
loop_
_entity_poly.entity_id
_entity_poly.type
_entity_poly.pdbx_seq_one_letter_code
_entity_poly.pdbx_strand_id
1 'polypeptide(L)'
;MAGLLIGAFSIAGIASCATAGPYNPSNLAPAQLAQVQQICHSVIGIPVGIGLSTDCVANLSGSAAALIQARTHGVALDEARRTCLGKGLAAGDPALPVCELSSTSDHGAPAADAAAVQIDISGLTPPAKSYFNASFDEVRRREQMACARLGYDPINGSFAKCVTSLDSALFASQHVMQ
;
A
#
# COMPACT_ATOMS: atom_id res chain seq x y z
N MET A 1 54.10 31.56 -39.74
CA MET A 1 53.99 31.74 -38.28
C MET A 1 52.55 31.46 -37.87
N ALA A 2 52.38 30.75 -36.76
CA ALA A 2 51.16 30.49 -36.00
C ALA A 2 50.05 29.66 -36.67
N GLY A 3 50.05 28.37 -36.32
CA GLY A 3 48.99 27.42 -36.58
C GLY A 3 47.89 27.45 -35.51
N LEU A 4 46.69 27.12 -35.97
CA LEU A 4 45.45 26.98 -35.24
C LEU A 4 45.42 25.59 -34.55
N LEU A 5 45.20 25.52 -33.24
CA LEU A 5 44.87 24.26 -32.55
C LEU A 5 43.58 24.45 -31.75
N ILE A 6 42.50 23.88 -32.30
CA ILE A 6 41.19 23.76 -31.67
C ILE A 6 41.22 22.47 -30.83
N GLY A 7 41.24 22.62 -29.51
CA GLY A 7 41.10 21.50 -28.57
C GLY A 7 39.63 21.18 -28.36
N ALA A 8 39.14 20.08 -28.93
CA ALA A 8 37.83 19.53 -28.64
C ALA A 8 37.90 18.66 -27.37
N PHE A 9 37.35 19.18 -26.26
CA PHE A 9 37.08 18.37 -25.06
C PHE A 9 35.68 17.76 -25.18
N SER A 10 35.59 16.51 -25.60
CA SER A 10 34.36 15.73 -25.52
C SER A 10 34.16 15.25 -24.08
N ILE A 11 33.28 15.93 -23.35
CA ILE A 11 32.77 15.48 -22.06
C ILE A 11 31.81 14.31 -22.33
N ALA A 12 32.25 13.09 -22.07
CA ALA A 12 31.39 11.91 -22.02
C ALA A 12 30.46 12.04 -20.80
N GLY A 13 29.28 12.60 -21.01
CA GLY A 13 28.21 12.57 -20.02
C GLY A 13 27.71 11.14 -19.85
N ILE A 14 28.07 10.51 -18.74
CA ILE A 14 27.40 9.29 -18.28
C ILE A 14 25.95 9.68 -17.96
N ALA A 15 25.03 9.31 -18.85
CA ALA A 15 23.61 9.34 -18.56
C ALA A 15 23.37 8.39 -17.38
N SER A 16 23.23 8.97 -16.18
CA SER A 16 22.65 8.24 -15.07
C SER A 16 21.22 7.92 -15.47
N CYS A 17 20.96 6.68 -15.89
CA CYS A 17 19.61 6.16 -15.93
C CYS A 17 19.09 6.27 -14.49
N ALA A 18 18.28 7.29 -14.22
CA ALA A 18 17.42 7.28 -13.06
C ALA A 18 16.54 6.04 -13.24
N THR A 19 16.93 4.94 -12.61
CA THR A 19 16.06 3.78 -12.46
C THR A 19 14.84 4.32 -11.75
N ALA A 20 13.75 4.51 -12.49
CA ALA A 20 12.48 4.86 -11.91
C ALA A 20 12.23 3.84 -10.79
N GLY A 21 12.21 4.32 -9.55
CA GLY A 21 11.90 3.48 -8.42
C GLY A 21 10.55 2.79 -8.66
N PRO A 22 10.30 1.66 -7.99
CA PRO A 22 9.05 0.96 -8.14
C PRO A 22 7.86 1.89 -7.91
N TYR A 23 6.83 1.75 -8.76
CA TYR A 23 5.65 2.59 -8.75
C TYR A 23 4.98 2.58 -7.37
N ASN A 24 4.86 3.75 -6.74
CA ASN A 24 4.31 3.95 -5.40
C ASN A 24 3.28 5.08 -5.39
N PRO A 25 2.11 4.89 -6.01
CA PRO A 25 1.07 5.92 -6.09
C PRO A 25 0.49 6.28 -4.73
N SER A 26 0.62 5.38 -3.76
CA SER A 26 0.07 5.52 -2.40
C SER A 26 1.02 6.25 -1.46
N ASN A 27 2.19 6.70 -1.93
CA ASN A 27 3.22 7.40 -1.16
C ASN A 27 3.61 6.66 0.14
N LEU A 28 3.64 5.32 0.09
CA LEU A 28 4.10 4.52 1.23
C LEU A 28 5.57 4.81 1.54
N ALA A 29 5.96 4.61 2.79
CA ALA A 29 7.38 4.64 3.14
C ALA A 29 8.16 3.58 2.33
N PRO A 30 9.42 3.84 1.93
CA PRO A 30 10.19 2.90 1.09
C PRO A 30 10.26 1.48 1.65
N ALA A 31 10.36 1.33 2.98
CA ALA A 31 10.37 0.02 3.64
C ALA A 31 9.03 -0.73 3.48
N GLN A 32 7.90 -0.04 3.60
CA GLN A 32 6.57 -0.62 3.41
C GLN A 32 6.35 -1.03 1.95
N LEU A 33 6.78 -0.18 1.00
CA LEU A 33 6.73 -0.51 -0.40
C LEU A 33 7.53 -1.78 -0.72
N ALA A 34 8.75 -1.92 -0.18
CA ALA A 34 9.56 -3.12 -0.34
C ALA A 34 8.86 -4.38 0.22
N GLN A 35 8.17 -4.26 1.36
CA GLN A 35 7.38 -5.36 1.93
C GLN A 35 6.20 -5.75 1.04
N VAL A 36 5.48 -4.77 0.47
CA VAL A 36 4.41 -5.01 -0.50
C VAL A 36 4.92 -5.74 -1.74
N GLN A 37 6.07 -5.32 -2.28
CA GLN A 37 6.72 -6.01 -3.39
C GLN A 37 7.06 -7.47 -3.05
N GLN A 38 7.55 -7.70 -1.84
CA GLN A 38 7.87 -9.04 -1.37
C GLN A 38 6.62 -9.91 -1.22
N ILE A 39 5.47 -9.34 -0.85
CA ILE A 39 4.18 -10.05 -0.87
C ILE A 39 3.77 -10.43 -2.30
N CYS A 40 3.85 -9.51 -3.26
CA CYS A 40 3.54 -9.79 -4.65
C CYS A 40 4.40 -10.93 -5.21
N HIS A 41 5.69 -10.93 -4.90
CA HIS A 41 6.61 -11.97 -5.36
C HIS A 41 6.43 -13.29 -4.61
N SER A 42 6.42 -13.26 -3.28
CA SER A 42 6.54 -14.47 -2.45
C SER A 42 5.21 -15.03 -1.94
N VAL A 43 4.11 -14.28 -1.98
CA VAL A 43 2.77 -14.80 -1.65
C VAL A 43 1.97 -15.05 -2.92
N ILE A 44 1.86 -14.04 -3.78
CA ILE A 44 1.06 -14.17 -5.01
C ILE A 44 1.79 -15.03 -6.06
N GLY A 45 3.13 -14.96 -6.10
CA GLY A 45 3.93 -15.72 -7.06
C GLY A 45 4.04 -15.03 -8.42
N ILE A 46 4.01 -13.69 -8.42
CA ILE A 46 4.16 -12.87 -9.62
C ILE A 46 5.65 -12.58 -9.83
N PRO A 47 6.24 -12.90 -11.00
CA PRO A 47 7.63 -12.57 -11.29
C PRO A 47 7.81 -11.05 -11.39
N VAL A 48 8.99 -10.58 -11.02
CA VAL A 48 9.34 -9.16 -11.11
C VAL A 48 9.46 -8.70 -12.57
N GLY A 49 9.21 -7.41 -12.82
CA GLY A 49 9.49 -6.77 -14.11
C GLY A 49 8.42 -6.92 -15.19
N ILE A 50 7.25 -7.46 -14.86
CA ILE A 50 6.08 -7.52 -15.77
C ILE A 50 4.96 -6.58 -15.27
N GLY A 51 4.05 -6.16 -16.17
CA GLY A 51 2.95 -5.25 -15.83
C GLY A 51 2.12 -5.71 -14.63
N LEU A 52 1.84 -7.01 -14.55
CA LEU A 52 1.14 -7.64 -13.43
C LEU A 52 1.82 -7.40 -12.06
N SER A 53 3.16 -7.31 -12.04
CA SER A 53 3.90 -6.98 -10.81
C SER A 53 3.63 -5.54 -10.37
N THR A 54 3.54 -4.61 -11.31
CA THR A 54 3.24 -3.20 -11.02
C THR A 54 1.83 -3.04 -10.48
N ASP A 55 0.86 -3.73 -11.08
CA ASP A 55 -0.55 -3.66 -10.68
C ASP A 55 -0.80 -4.30 -9.32
N CYS A 56 -0.14 -5.44 -9.05
CA CYS A 56 -0.14 -6.04 -7.72
C CYS A 56 0.38 -5.05 -6.66
N VAL A 57 1.54 -4.44 -6.92
CA VAL A 57 2.16 -3.49 -5.98
C VAL A 57 1.28 -2.26 -5.80
N ALA A 58 0.73 -1.70 -6.88
CA ALA A 58 -0.16 -0.54 -6.81
C ALA A 58 -1.41 -0.84 -5.96
N ASN A 59 -2.06 -1.98 -6.19
CA ASN A 59 -3.29 -2.35 -5.49
C ASN A 59 -3.05 -2.64 -4.00
N LEU A 60 -2.03 -3.46 -3.69
CA LEU A 60 -1.68 -3.76 -2.30
C LEU A 60 -1.17 -2.51 -1.56
N SER A 61 -0.45 -1.61 -2.23
CA SER A 61 -0.01 -0.34 -1.64
C SER A 61 -1.19 0.57 -1.31
N GLY A 62 -2.19 0.63 -2.21
CA GLY A 62 -3.43 1.37 -1.97
C GLY A 62 -4.22 0.79 -0.79
N SER A 63 -4.30 -0.54 -0.70
CA SER A 63 -4.92 -1.23 0.44
C SER A 63 -4.17 -0.94 1.74
N ALA A 64 -2.84 -1.02 1.75
CA ALA A 64 -2.04 -0.70 2.92
C ALA A 64 -2.25 0.76 3.38
N ALA A 65 -2.27 1.72 2.45
CA ALA A 65 -2.53 3.13 2.76
C ALA A 65 -3.94 3.34 3.32
N ALA A 66 -4.97 2.70 2.75
CA ALA A 66 -6.33 2.76 3.26
C ALA A 66 -6.43 2.19 4.69
N LEU A 67 -5.70 1.12 4.98
CA LEU A 67 -5.65 0.52 6.32
C LEU A 67 -4.96 1.44 7.33
N ILE A 68 -3.85 2.09 6.94
CA ILE A 68 -3.18 3.12 7.77
C ILE A 68 -4.18 4.23 8.09
N GLN A 69 -4.81 4.80 7.07
CA GLN A 69 -5.75 5.90 7.23
C GLN A 69 -6.93 5.53 8.14
N ALA A 70 -7.50 4.33 7.98
CA ALA A 70 -8.59 3.86 8.82
C ALA A 70 -8.18 3.74 10.30
N ARG A 71 -6.97 3.23 10.59
CA ARG A 71 -6.45 3.15 11.97
C ARG A 71 -6.24 4.53 12.56
N THR A 72 -5.62 5.43 11.81
CA THR A 72 -5.35 6.79 12.29
C THR A 72 -6.66 7.54 12.57
N HIS A 73 -7.68 7.37 11.72
CA HIS A 73 -9.00 7.94 11.94
C HIS A 73 -9.68 7.35 13.19
N GLY A 74 -9.52 6.05 13.45
CA GLY A 74 -10.01 5.41 14.68
C GLY A 74 -9.39 6.01 15.94
N VAL A 75 -8.06 6.17 15.97
CA VAL A 75 -7.35 6.80 17.09
C VAL A 75 -7.82 8.24 17.32
N ALA A 76 -7.98 9.01 16.24
CA ALA A 76 -8.49 10.37 16.31
C ALA A 76 -9.92 10.44 16.87
N LEU A 77 -10.80 9.51 16.45
CA LEU A 77 -12.15 9.41 17.01
C LEU A 77 -12.15 9.02 18.49
N ASP A 78 -11.29 8.10 18.91
CA ASP A 78 -11.18 7.70 20.32
C ASP A 78 -10.69 8.85 21.21
N GLU A 79 -9.77 9.68 20.71
CA GLU A 79 -9.32 10.90 21.37
C GLU A 79 -10.42 11.98 21.43
N ALA A 80 -11.11 12.20 20.31
CA ALA A 80 -12.25 13.10 20.24
C ALA A 80 -13.34 12.69 21.24
N ARG A 81 -13.66 11.39 21.29
CA ARG A 81 -14.62 10.84 22.24
C ARG A 81 -14.21 11.09 23.69
N ARG A 82 -12.97 10.80 24.06
CA ARG A 82 -12.45 11.07 25.42
C ARG A 82 -12.57 12.56 25.77
N THR A 83 -12.25 13.43 24.82
CA THR A 83 -12.37 14.89 24.99
C THR A 83 -13.82 15.32 25.23
N CYS A 84 -14.75 14.80 24.43
CA CYS A 84 -16.17 15.12 24.54
C CYS A 84 -16.81 14.56 25.82
N LEU A 85 -16.44 13.36 26.25
CA LEU A 85 -16.82 12.81 27.55
C LEU A 85 -16.26 13.68 28.70
N GLY A 86 -15.03 14.18 28.57
CA GLY A 86 -14.44 15.12 29.53
C GLY A 86 -15.17 16.47 29.65
N LYS A 87 -15.97 16.84 28.64
CA LYS A 87 -16.88 18.01 28.67
C LYS A 87 -18.21 17.72 29.37
N GLY A 88 -18.41 16.50 29.89
CA GLY A 88 -19.62 16.07 30.59
C GLY A 88 -20.70 15.49 29.69
N LEU A 89 -20.42 15.28 28.39
CA LEU A 89 -21.34 14.56 27.50
C LEU A 89 -21.37 13.07 27.86
N ALA A 90 -22.55 12.45 27.76
CA ALA A 90 -22.74 11.05 28.14
C ALA A 90 -22.96 10.14 26.92
N ALA A 91 -22.68 8.85 27.08
CA ALA A 91 -23.05 7.85 26.09
C ALA A 91 -24.58 7.83 25.90
N GLY A 92 -25.04 7.93 24.65
CA GLY A 92 -26.47 8.03 24.31
C GLY A 92 -27.00 9.46 24.18
N ASP A 93 -26.21 10.47 24.53
CA ASP A 93 -26.52 11.87 24.23
C ASP A 93 -26.29 12.16 22.74
N PRO A 94 -27.28 12.69 21.98
CA PRO A 94 -27.08 13.08 20.59
C PRO A 94 -26.01 14.17 20.39
N ALA A 95 -25.66 14.94 21.44
CA ALA A 95 -24.58 15.92 21.38
C ALA A 95 -23.19 15.30 21.36
N LEU A 96 -23.02 14.06 21.82
CA LEU A 96 -21.73 13.38 21.86
C LEU A 96 -21.17 13.11 20.45
N PRO A 97 -21.90 12.46 19.52
CA PRO A 97 -21.43 12.27 18.14
C PRO A 97 -21.13 13.57 17.40
N VAL A 98 -21.91 14.63 17.65
CA VAL A 98 -21.67 15.95 17.05
C VAL A 98 -20.34 16.51 17.54
N CYS A 99 -20.08 16.45 18.84
CA CYS A 99 -18.82 16.89 19.43
C CYS A 99 -17.62 16.08 18.88
N GLU A 100 -17.76 14.75 18.75
CA GLU A 100 -16.71 13.87 18.22
C GLU A 100 -16.31 14.27 16.80
N LEU A 101 -17.29 14.42 15.90
CA LEU A 101 -17.07 14.77 14.49
C LEU A 101 -16.50 16.18 14.31
N SER A 102 -16.96 17.16 15.11
CA SER A 102 -16.38 18.51 15.12
C SER A 102 -14.92 18.49 15.57
N SER A 103 -14.60 17.74 16.62
CA SER A 103 -13.24 17.67 17.18
C SER A 103 -12.25 17.02 16.21
N THR A 104 -12.66 15.99 15.45
CA THR A 104 -11.81 15.39 14.40
C THR A 104 -11.61 16.31 13.19
N SER A 105 -12.57 17.20 12.91
CA SER A 105 -12.48 18.15 11.81
C SER A 105 -11.53 19.32 12.13
N ASP A 106 -11.51 19.76 13.39
CA ASP A 106 -10.69 20.88 13.85
C ASP A 106 -9.20 20.52 14.00
N HIS A 107 -8.86 19.25 14.21
CA HIS A 107 -7.47 18.82 14.45
C HIS A 107 -6.66 18.59 13.17
N GLY A 108 -7.25 18.77 11.99
CA GLY A 108 -6.58 18.50 10.71
C GLY A 108 -6.14 17.03 10.60
N ALA A 109 -5.62 16.65 9.43
CA ALA A 109 -5.13 15.28 9.23
C ALA A 109 -4.01 14.98 10.24
N PRO A 110 -4.13 13.93 11.08
CA PRO A 110 -3.08 13.55 12.01
C PRO A 110 -1.75 13.33 11.28
N ALA A 111 -0.67 13.81 11.88
CA ALA A 111 0.69 13.61 11.36
C ALA A 111 0.99 12.12 11.20
N ALA A 112 1.76 11.78 10.17
CA ALA A 112 2.02 10.43 9.67
C ALA A 112 2.87 9.53 10.61
N ASP A 113 2.80 9.71 11.92
CA ASP A 113 3.47 8.89 12.94
C ASP A 113 2.50 7.94 13.67
N ALA A 114 1.31 7.71 13.11
CA ALA A 114 0.49 6.57 13.49
C ALA A 114 1.22 5.28 13.05
N ALA A 115 1.88 4.64 14.03
CA ALA A 115 2.53 3.34 13.96
C ALA A 115 2.39 2.67 12.59
N ALA A 116 3.45 2.78 11.78
CA ALA A 116 3.54 2.17 10.47
C ALA A 116 2.91 0.76 10.49
N VAL A 117 2.01 0.47 9.54
CA VAL A 117 1.44 -0.88 9.38
C VAL A 117 2.58 -1.90 9.45
N GLN A 118 2.50 -2.80 10.43
CA GLN A 118 3.39 -3.95 10.53
C GLN A 118 2.95 -4.93 9.43
N ILE A 119 3.59 -4.83 8.27
CA ILE A 119 3.41 -5.80 7.21
C ILE A 119 4.20 -7.05 7.60
N ASP A 120 3.51 -8.18 7.76
CA ASP A 120 4.17 -9.43 8.14
C ASP A 120 4.80 -10.10 6.92
N ILE A 121 6.13 -9.99 6.84
CA ILE A 121 6.97 -10.67 5.85
C ILE A 121 7.64 -11.95 6.39
N SER A 122 7.31 -12.36 7.62
CA SER A 122 7.92 -13.51 8.26
C SER A 122 7.47 -14.81 7.57
N GLY A 123 8.42 -15.72 7.33
CA GLY A 123 8.15 -17.03 6.75
C GLY A 123 7.64 -16.98 5.30
N LEU A 124 7.86 -15.87 4.59
CA LEU A 124 7.51 -15.78 3.17
C LEU A 124 8.31 -16.80 2.37
N THR A 125 7.60 -17.78 1.80
CA THR A 125 8.17 -18.80 0.93
C THR A 125 7.52 -18.64 -0.44
N PRO A 126 8.29 -18.47 -1.52
CA PRO A 126 7.72 -18.37 -2.86
C PRO A 126 6.83 -19.58 -3.16
N PRO A 127 5.65 -19.39 -3.76
CA PRO A 127 4.80 -20.50 -4.11
C PRO A 127 5.47 -21.40 -5.16
N ALA A 128 5.21 -22.71 -5.07
CA ALA A 128 5.78 -23.70 -5.99
C ALA A 128 5.38 -23.49 -7.47
N LYS A 129 4.29 -22.76 -7.72
CA LYS A 129 3.80 -22.41 -9.05
C LYS A 129 3.71 -20.90 -9.19
N SER A 130 4.13 -20.39 -10.35
CA SER A 130 3.86 -19.00 -10.73
C SER A 130 2.36 -18.72 -10.76
N TYR A 131 2.00 -17.46 -10.59
CA TYR A 131 0.61 -17.00 -10.65
C TYR A 131 -0.16 -17.52 -11.88
N PHE A 132 0.50 -17.52 -13.05
CA PHE A 132 -0.09 -17.97 -14.32
C PHE A 132 -0.42 -19.46 -14.40
N ASN A 133 0.14 -20.29 -13.52
CA ASN A 133 -0.07 -21.75 -13.50
C ASN A 133 -0.86 -22.22 -12.26
N ALA A 134 -1.34 -21.29 -11.44
CA ALA A 134 -2.16 -21.59 -10.28
C ALA A 134 -3.63 -21.79 -10.69
N SER A 135 -4.36 -22.63 -9.96
CA SER A 135 -5.82 -22.71 -10.11
C SER A 135 -6.49 -21.47 -9.50
N PHE A 136 -7.74 -21.20 -9.87
CA PHE A 136 -8.51 -20.09 -9.29
C PHE A 136 -8.58 -20.15 -7.76
N ASP A 137 -8.81 -21.33 -7.17
CA ASP A 137 -8.85 -21.50 -5.71
C ASP A 137 -7.50 -21.16 -5.05
N GLU A 138 -6.40 -21.52 -5.70
CA GLU A 138 -5.06 -21.24 -5.21
C GLU A 138 -4.72 -19.75 -5.33
N VAL A 139 -5.09 -19.11 -6.44
CA VAL A 139 -4.99 -17.65 -6.61
C VAL A 139 -5.76 -16.94 -5.50
N ARG A 140 -7.03 -17.31 -5.30
CA ARG A 140 -7.88 -16.71 -4.28
C ARG A 140 -7.30 -16.86 -2.88
N ARG A 141 -6.74 -18.02 -2.56
CA ARG A 141 -6.06 -18.26 -1.27
C ARG A 141 -4.83 -17.35 -1.11
N ARG A 142 -4.04 -17.14 -2.16
CA ARG A 142 -2.87 -16.25 -2.11
C ARG A 142 -3.25 -14.80 -1.90
N GLU A 143 -4.32 -14.33 -2.56
CA GLU A 143 -4.84 -12.98 -2.37
C GLU A 143 -5.32 -12.75 -0.93
N GLN A 144 -6.07 -13.71 -0.38
CA GLN A 144 -6.46 -13.71 1.03
C GLN A 144 -5.25 -13.63 1.96
N MET A 145 -4.22 -14.43 1.71
CA MET A 145 -2.98 -14.41 2.48
C MET A 145 -2.22 -13.08 2.35
N ALA A 146 -2.21 -12.46 1.17
CA ALA A 146 -1.59 -11.16 0.96
C ALA A 146 -2.30 -10.07 1.77
N CYS A 147 -3.63 -10.01 1.72
CA CYS A 147 -4.41 -9.06 2.52
C CYS A 147 -4.26 -9.31 4.03
N ALA A 148 -4.23 -10.57 4.48
CA ALA A 148 -3.98 -10.89 5.88
C ALA A 148 -2.61 -10.39 6.35
N ARG A 149 -1.56 -10.54 5.53
CA ARG A 149 -0.20 -10.07 5.84
C ARG A 149 -0.05 -8.55 5.85
N LEU A 150 -0.91 -7.82 5.14
CA LEU A 150 -1.04 -6.37 5.31
C LEU A 150 -1.68 -5.98 6.65
N GLY A 151 -2.24 -6.94 7.40
CA GLY A 151 -2.88 -6.73 8.69
C GLY A 151 -4.39 -6.50 8.60
N TYR A 152 -5.04 -6.94 7.52
CA TYR A 152 -6.49 -7.04 7.46
C TYR A 152 -6.98 -8.28 8.22
N ASP A 153 -8.02 -8.10 9.04
CA ASP A 153 -8.68 -9.17 9.76
C ASP A 153 -9.75 -9.85 8.87
N PRO A 154 -9.69 -11.17 8.65
CA PRO A 154 -10.67 -11.93 7.85
C PRO A 154 -12.13 -11.76 8.26
N ILE A 155 -12.40 -11.39 9.52
CA ILE A 155 -13.76 -11.19 10.05
C ILE A 155 -14.34 -9.84 9.59
N ASN A 156 -13.48 -8.86 9.26
CA ASN A 156 -13.90 -7.53 8.90
C ASN A 156 -14.17 -7.39 7.39
N GLY A 157 -15.25 -6.68 7.02
CA GLY A 157 -15.61 -6.47 5.61
C GLY A 157 -14.55 -5.74 4.76
N SER A 158 -13.60 -5.04 5.40
CA SER A 158 -12.44 -4.42 4.74
C SER A 158 -11.47 -5.46 4.15
N PHE A 159 -11.38 -6.65 4.73
CA PHE A 159 -10.61 -7.77 4.19
C PHE A 159 -11.16 -8.23 2.84
N ALA A 160 -12.48 -8.45 2.75
CA ALA A 160 -13.12 -8.84 1.50
C ALA A 160 -12.93 -7.77 0.41
N LYS A 161 -12.94 -6.48 0.77
CA LYS A 161 -12.64 -5.38 -0.16
C LYS A 161 -11.21 -5.44 -0.68
N CYS A 162 -10.22 -5.69 0.20
CA CYS A 162 -8.83 -5.86 -0.20
C CYS A 162 -8.69 -7.01 -1.21
N VAL A 163 -9.24 -8.19 -0.88
CA VAL A 163 -9.12 -9.39 -1.74
C VAL A 163 -9.79 -9.17 -3.08
N THR A 164 -11.03 -8.66 -3.12
CA THR A 164 -11.74 -8.42 -4.39
C THR A 164 -11.09 -7.32 -5.23
N SER A 165 -10.51 -6.30 -4.61
CA SER A 165 -9.78 -5.26 -5.35
C SER A 165 -8.51 -5.82 -5.98
N LEU A 166 -7.79 -6.67 -5.25
CA LEU A 166 -6.59 -7.34 -5.74
C LEU A 166 -6.91 -8.28 -6.91
N ASP A 167 -7.92 -9.15 -6.76
CA ASP A 167 -8.42 -10.04 -7.81
C ASP A 167 -8.78 -9.26 -9.09
N SER A 168 -9.53 -8.17 -8.95
CA SER A 168 -9.92 -7.31 -10.08
C SER A 168 -8.70 -6.68 -10.77
N ALA A 169 -7.71 -6.21 -9.99
CA ALA A 169 -6.50 -5.62 -10.53
C ALA A 169 -5.69 -6.66 -11.31
N LEU A 170 -5.47 -7.84 -10.73
CA LEU A 170 -4.69 -8.90 -11.38
C LEU A 170 -5.39 -9.48 -12.61
N PHE A 171 -6.72 -9.60 -12.59
CA PHE A 171 -7.52 -10.01 -13.73
C PHE A 171 -7.43 -9.01 -14.89
N ALA A 172 -7.59 -7.71 -14.59
CA ALA A 172 -7.49 -6.65 -15.60
C ALA A 172 -6.13 -6.67 -16.33
N SER A 173 -5.03 -6.86 -15.59
CA SER A 173 -3.67 -6.92 -16.16
C SER A 173 -3.44 -8.13 -17.07
N GLN A 174 -4.13 -9.26 -16.84
CA GLN A 174 -4.02 -10.43 -17.71
C GLN A 174 -4.68 -10.20 -19.08
N HIS A 175 -5.78 -9.45 -19.11
CA HIS A 175 -6.57 -9.24 -20.33
C HIS A 175 -6.12 -8.07 -21.19
N VAL A 176 -5.27 -7.17 -20.66
CA VAL A 176 -4.65 -6.07 -21.44
C VAL A 176 -3.47 -6.56 -22.29
N MET A 177 -2.97 -7.77 -22.06
CA MET A 177 -1.84 -8.36 -22.82
C MET A 177 -2.25 -9.26 -23.99
N GLN A 178 -3.52 -9.21 -24.44
CA GLN A 178 -4.00 -9.84 -25.69
C GLN A 178 -4.21 -8.77 -26.77
#